data_AF-A0A9Q9DAW2-F1
#
_entry.id   AF-A0A9Q9DAW2-F1
#
_cell.length_a   1.000
_cell.length_b   1.000
_cell.length_c   1.000
_cell.angle_alpha   90.00
_cell.angle_beta   90.00
_cell.angle_gamma   90.00
#
_symmetry.space_group_name_H-M   'P 1'
#
loop_
_entity.id
_entity.type
_entity.pdbx_description
1 polymer ?
#
loop_
_entity_poly.entity_id
_entity_poly.type
_entity_poly.pdbx_seq_one_letter_code
_entity_poly.pdbx_strand_id
1 'polypeptide(L)' 'MTSENTAAHRKYAVRYPSGLTAEEAIALLAQTCADIAPHLTLRDKGDGATIEGEPWHVLSVCLALPLFEMNEVG' A
#
# COMPACT_ATOMS: atom_id res chain seq x y z
N MET A 1 30.24 6.41 10.12
CA MET A 1 29.31 6.60 8.98
C MET A 1 27.94 6.22 9.49
N THR A 2 27.00 7.14 9.34
CA THR A 2 25.63 7.07 9.85
C THR A 2 24.88 5.89 9.23
N SER A 3 24.18 5.16 10.09
CA SER A 3 23.41 3.96 9.82
C SER A 3 22.61 4.04 8.51
N GLU A 4 23.03 3.29 7.49
CA GLU A 4 22.14 2.86 6.41
C GLU A 4 21.13 1.88 7.01
N ASN A 5 20.20 2.42 7.78
CA ASN A 5 18.96 1.72 8.06
C ASN A 5 18.07 1.96 6.84
N THR A 6 18.43 1.32 5.71
CA THR A 6 17.46 1.00 4.67
C THR A 6 16.38 0.24 5.41
N ALA A 7 15.27 0.91 5.75
CA ALA A 7 14.19 0.21 6.42
C ALA A 7 13.81 -0.94 5.49
N ALA A 8 14.01 -2.16 5.98
CA ALA A 8 13.78 -3.36 5.18
C ALA A 8 12.40 -3.23 4.53
N HIS A 9 12.31 -3.54 3.23
CA HIS A 9 11.02 -3.64 2.56
C HIS A 9 10.11 -4.53 3.40
N ARG A 10 8.93 -4.01 3.70
CA ARG A 10 7.90 -4.72 4.46
C ARG A 10 6.70 -4.94 3.56
N LYS A 11 5.95 -5.97 3.90
CA LYS A 11 4.76 -6.36 3.18
C LYS A 11 3.54 -5.98 4.01
N TYR A 12 2.49 -5.53 3.35
CA TYR A 12 1.27 -5.04 3.97
C TYR A 12 0.07 -5.65 3.27
N ALA A 13 -0.86 -6.21 4.03
CA ALA A 13 -2.17 -6.58 3.52
C ALA A 13 -3.06 -5.33 3.51
N VAL A 14 -3.71 -5.09 2.37
CA VAL A 14 -4.64 -3.98 2.18
C VAL A 14 -6.06 -4.53 2.10
N ARG A 15 -6.95 -4.02 2.95
CA ARG A 15 -8.38 -4.28 2.87
C ARG A 15 -9.08 -3.07 2.26
N TYR A 16 -9.93 -3.33 1.28
CA TYR A 16 -10.72 -2.29 0.62
C TYR A 16 -11.89 -1.84 1.50
N PRO A 17 -12.27 -0.56 1.43
CA PRO A 17 -13.43 -0.07 2.16
C PRO A 17 -14.72 -0.70 1.64
N SER A 18 -15.69 -0.86 2.53
CA SER A 18 -17.05 -1.21 2.15
C SER A 18 -17.65 -0.14 1.24
N GLY A 19 -18.39 -0.55 0.20
CA GLY A 19 -19.06 0.37 -0.72
C GLY A 19 -18.28 0.69 -2.00
N LEU A 20 -17.06 0.16 -2.15
CA LEU A 20 -16.37 0.07 -3.43
C LEU A 20 -16.38 -1.37 -3.94
N THR A 21 -16.43 -1.53 -5.25
CA THR A 21 -16.09 -2.80 -5.88
C THR A 21 -14.58 -3.05 -5.77
N ALA A 22 -14.17 -4.31 -5.87
CA ALA A 22 -12.75 -4.65 -5.86
C ALA A 22 -11.98 -3.98 -7.02
N GLU A 23 -12.63 -3.82 -8.18
CA GLU A 23 -12.06 -3.17 -9.37
C GLU A 23 -11.82 -1.67 -9.14
N GLU A 24 -12.80 -0.96 -8.58
CA GLU A 24 -12.63 0.46 -8.24
C GLU A 24 -11.56 0.66 -7.17
N ALA A 25 -11.54 -0.22 -6.16
CA ALA A 25 -10.60 -0.12 -5.06
C ALA A 25 -9.15 -0.39 -5.49
N ILE A 26 -8.89 -1.43 -6.29
CA ILE A 26 -7.54 -1.69 -6.81
C ILE A 26 -7.09 -0.59 -7.77
N ALA A 27 -7.99 -0.04 -8.59
CA ALA A 27 -7.66 1.07 -9.50
C ALA A 27 -7.27 2.34 -8.73
N LEU A 28 -8.04 2.71 -7.71
CA LEU A 28 -7.73 3.85 -6.84
C LEU A 28 -6.41 3.66 -6.09
N LEU A 29 -6.17 2.45 -5.57
CA LEU A 29 -4.93 2.11 -4.89
C LEU A 29 -3.72 2.18 -5.83
N ALA A 30 -3.83 1.60 -7.02
CA ALA A 30 -2.78 1.61 -8.03
C ALA A 30 -2.44 3.04 -8.49
N GLN A 31 -3.46 3.87 -8.74
CA GLN A 31 -3.28 5.26 -9.11
C GLN A 31 -2.58 6.06 -8.00
N THR A 32 -3.02 5.88 -6.76
CA THR A 32 -2.41 6.57 -5.61
C THR A 32 -0.95 6.15 -5.44
N CYS A 33 -0.63 4.86 -5.54
CA CYS A 33 0.75 4.40 -5.53
C CYS A 33 1.57 5.05 -6.64
N ALA A 34 1.04 5.14 -7.86
CA ALA A 34 1.74 5.78 -8.98
C ALA A 34 2.03 7.27 -8.72
N ASP A 35 1.10 7.99 -8.09
CA ASP A 35 1.20 9.44 -7.89
C ASP A 35 2.17 9.83 -6.76
N ILE A 36 2.19 9.08 -5.65
CA ILE A 36 2.92 9.50 -4.44
C ILE A 36 3.96 8.49 -3.91
N ALA A 37 3.94 7.25 -4.40
CA ALA A 37 4.84 6.20 -3.94
C ALA A 37 5.14 5.17 -5.06
N PRO A 38 5.70 5.60 -6.20
CA PRO A 38 5.80 4.78 -7.42
C PRO A 38 6.73 3.56 -7.30
N HIS A 39 7.50 3.49 -6.21
CA HIS A 39 8.41 2.38 -5.93
C HIS A 39 7.76 1.22 -5.16
N LEU A 40 6.49 1.36 -4.76
CA LEU A 40 5.74 0.29 -4.10
C LEU A 40 5.38 -0.82 -5.09
N THR A 41 5.53 -2.06 -4.65
CA THR A 41 5.07 -3.22 -5.42
C THR A 41 3.66 -3.59 -4.98
N LEU A 42 2.70 -3.59 -5.91
CA LEU A 42 1.30 -3.92 -5.65
C LEU A 42 0.95 -5.29 -6.24
N ARG A 43 0.21 -6.11 -5.49
CA ARG A 43 -0.36 -7.39 -5.95
C ARG A 43 -1.83 -7.50 -5.55
N ASP A 44 -2.70 -7.72 -6.52
CA ASP A 44 -4.12 -7.95 -6.29
C ASP A 44 -4.37 -9.35 -5.72
N LYS A 45 -5.37 -9.46 -4.83
CA LYS A 45 -5.84 -10.71 -4.21
C LYS A 45 -7.35 -10.94 -4.38
N GLY A 46 -8.06 -10.05 -5.09
CA GLY A 46 -9.50 -10.14 -5.35
C GLY A 46 -10.37 -9.50 -4.26
N ASP A 47 -10.13 -9.81 -2.98
CA ASP A 47 -10.82 -9.20 -1.82
C ASP A 47 -9.97 -8.12 -1.11
N GLY A 48 -8.82 -7.79 -1.68
CA GLY A 48 -7.86 -6.84 -1.16
C GLY A 48 -6.61 -6.82 -2.01
N ALA A 49 -5.55 -6.20 -1.48
CA ALA A 49 -4.26 -6.18 -2.14
C ALA A 49 -3.12 -6.50 -1.17
N THR A 50 -1.92 -6.61 -1.72
CA THR A 50 -0.69 -6.61 -0.94
C THR A 50 0.26 -5.59 -1.50
N ILE A 51 0.80 -4.77 -0.62
CA ILE A 51 1.81 -3.75 -0.91
C ILE A 51 3.13 -4.22 -0.32
N GLU A 52 4.21 -4.09 -1.06
CA GLU A 52 5.57 -4.31 -0.56
C GLU A 52 6.43 -3.08 -0.84
N GLY A 53 7.15 -2.61 0.19
CA GLY A 53 8.06 -1.48 0.08
C GLY A 53 8.44 -0.88 1.43
N GLU A 54 9.09 0.27 1.38
CA GLU A 54 9.54 0.97 2.59
C GLU A 54 8.36 1.51 3.41
N PRO A 55 8.36 1.39 4.75
CA PRO A 55 7.22 1.78 5.59
C PRO A 55 6.72 3.22 5.40
N TRP A 56 7.61 4.18 5.17
CA TRP A 56 7.21 5.58 4.97
C TRP A 56 6.44 5.79 3.65
N HIS A 57 6.79 5.07 2.59
CA HIS A 57 6.05 5.12 1.32
C HIS A 57 4.65 4.53 1.49
N VAL A 58 4.52 3.43 2.24
CA VAL A 58 3.20 2.84 2.55
C VAL A 58 2.37 3.79 3.42
N LEU A 59 2.98 4.43 4.43
CA LEU A 59 2.29 5.42 5.26
C LEU A 59 1.74 6.59 4.44
N SER A 60 2.49 7.09 3.46
CA SER A 60 2.01 8.14 2.55
C SER A 60 0.74 7.71 1.79
N VAL A 61 0.69 6.45 1.34
CA VAL A 61 -0.51 5.90 0.67
C VAL A 61 -1.67 5.73 1.65
N CYS A 62 -1.43 5.28 2.89
CA CYS A 62 -2.46 5.24 3.94
C CYS A 62 -3.08 6.62 4.20
N LEU A 63 -2.25 7.67 4.22
CA LEU A 63 -2.71 9.04 4.45
C LEU A 63 -3.52 9.59 3.28
N ALA A 64 -3.19 9.19 2.04
CA ALA A 64 -3.96 9.54 0.84
C ALA A 64 -5.26 8.75 0.71
N LEU A 65 -5.30 7.52 1.23
CA LEU A 65 -6.45 6.61 1.18
C LEU A 65 -6.91 6.23 2.60
N PRO A 66 -7.48 7.17 3.38
CA PRO A 66 -7.76 6.97 4.81
C PRO A 66 -8.81 5.90 5.11
N LEU A 67 -9.57 5.45 4.10
CA LEU A 67 -10.58 4.40 4.25
C LEU A 67 -10.02 3.00 3.94
N PHE A 68 -8.80 2.90 3.41
CA PHE A 68 -8.14 1.61 3.17
C PHE A 68 -7.41 1.19 4.44
N GLU A 69 -7.65 -0.04 4.90
CA GLU A 69 -6.91 -0.58 6.03
C GLU A 69 -5.64 -1.25 5.53
N MET A 70 -4.48 -0.83 6.04
CA MET A 70 -3.19 -1.42 5.67
C MET A 70 -2.50 -1.96 6.92
N ASN A 71 -2.29 -3.27 6.96
CA ASN A 71 -1.69 -3.96 8.09
C ASN A 71 -0.40 -4.65 7.64
N GLU A 72 0.70 -4.42 8.35
CA GLU A 72 1.96 -5.13 8.09
C GLU A 72 1.75 -6.65 8.25
N VAL A 73 2.26 -7.43 7.30
CA VAL A 73 2.22 -8.88 7.29
C VAL A 73 3.61 -9.41 6.95
N GLY A 74 4.04 -10.46 7.66
CA GLY A 74 5.36 -11.07 7.50
C GLY A 74 5.66 -11.57 6.09
#